data_AF-A0A4R4RQ33-F1
#
_entry.id   AF-A0A4R4RQ33-F1
#
_cell.length_a   1.000
_cell.length_b   1.000
_cell.length_c   1.000
_cell.angle_alpha   90.00
_cell.angle_beta   90.00
_cell.angle_gamma   90.00
#
_symmetry.space_group_name_H-M   'P 1'
#
loop_
_entity.id
_entity.type
_entity.pdbx_description
1 polymer ?
#
loop_
_entity_poly.entity_id
_entity_poly.type
_entity_poly.pdbx_seq_one_letter_code
_entity_poly.pdbx_strand_id
1 'polypeptide(L)'
;MSGSMPAPRPALVRQPDGTVRATATHLSSLAVDETAVAKAVKKHKKKAHAGDDGAELLVPLSKRDRKRLRRKADAYGWTAEEAAAHVLRAWADD
;
A
#
# COMPACT_ATOMS: atom_id res chain seq x y z
N MET A 1 20.93 29.30 6.29
CA MET A 1 21.79 28.48 7.16
C MET A 1 21.65 27.04 6.67
N SER A 2 22.65 26.52 5.97
CA SER A 2 22.62 25.16 5.43
C SER A 2 22.72 24.16 6.58
N GLY A 3 21.60 23.57 6.98
CA GLY A 3 21.58 22.51 7.98
C GLY A 3 22.24 21.26 7.40
N SER A 4 23.52 21.04 7.69
CA SER A 4 24.17 19.78 7.32
C SER A 4 23.62 18.70 8.23
N MET A 5 22.76 17.84 7.69
CA MET A 5 22.26 16.68 8.42
C MET A 5 23.45 15.82 8.88
N PRO A 6 23.46 15.30 10.11
CA PRO A 6 24.55 14.48 10.60
C PRO A 6 24.71 13.24 9.72
N ALA A 7 25.96 12.88 9.41
CA ALA A 7 26.25 11.73 8.57
C ALA A 7 25.65 10.44 9.18
N PRO A 8 25.07 9.55 8.37
CA PRO A 8 24.39 8.36 8.87
C PRO A 8 25.39 7.42 9.55
N ARG A 9 24.95 6.81 10.66
CA ARG A 9 25.77 5.82 11.37
C ARG A 9 25.82 4.54 10.54
N PRO A 10 27.02 3.99 10.25
CA PRO A 10 27.12 2.74 9.51
C PRO A 10 26.53 1.60 10.33
N ALA A 11 25.67 0.79 9.70
CA ALA A 11 25.28 -0.49 10.29
C ALA A 11 26.49 -1.43 10.28
N LEU A 12 26.66 -2.21 11.35
CA LEU A 12 27.82 -3.08 11.56
C LEU A 12 27.39 -4.54 11.59
N VAL A 13 28.14 -5.42 10.94
CA VAL A 13 27.95 -6.88 11.01
C VAL A 13 29.21 -7.54 11.56
N ARG A 14 28.98 -8.51 12.45
CA ARG A 14 30.02 -9.37 13.01
C ARG A 14 30.25 -10.55 12.08
N GLN A 15 31.49 -10.75 11.68
CA GLN A 15 31.90 -11.89 10.89
C GLN A 15 32.25 -13.08 11.81
N PRO A 16 32.26 -14.32 11.29
CA PRO A 16 32.60 -15.52 12.07
C PRO A 16 34.02 -15.51 12.63
N ASP A 17 34.92 -14.70 12.05
CA ASP A 17 36.28 -14.46 12.50
C ASP A 17 36.37 -13.49 13.71
N GLY A 18 35.22 -13.04 14.23
CA GLY A 18 35.13 -12.09 15.34
C GLY A 18 35.35 -10.63 14.94
N THR A 19 35.60 -10.33 13.66
CA THR A 19 35.80 -8.96 13.19
C THR A 19 34.47 -8.25 12.96
N VAL A 20 34.45 -6.93 13.14
CA VAL A 20 33.28 -6.07 12.92
C VAL A 20 33.51 -5.21 11.69
N ARG A 21 32.62 -5.29 10.69
CA ARG A 21 32.71 -4.51 9.45
C ARG A 21 31.42 -3.76 9.18
N ALA A 22 31.55 -2.62 8.49
CA ALA A 22 30.40 -1.89 7.98
C ALA A 22 29.61 -2.76 6.99
N THR A 23 28.29 -2.74 7.11
CA THR A 23 27.37 -3.42 6.19
C THR A 23 27.15 -2.61 4.94
N ALA A 24 26.50 -3.21 3.95
CA ALA A 24 26.08 -2.51 2.74
C ALA A 24 25.21 -1.29 3.06
N THR A 25 25.37 -0.23 2.27
CA THR A 25 24.77 1.11 2.47
C THR A 25 23.24 1.10 2.48
N HIS A 26 22.59 0.09 1.86
CA HIS A 26 21.14 -0.03 1.89
C HIS A 26 20.60 -0.54 3.24
N LEU A 27 21.48 -1.04 4.13
CA LEU A 27 21.13 -1.51 5.48
C LEU A 27 21.42 -0.48 6.57
N SER A 28 22.05 0.67 6.23
CA SER A 28 22.18 1.77 7.18
C SER A 28 20.80 2.42 7.37
N SER A 29 20.24 2.28 8.57
CA SER A 29 18.98 2.90 8.94
C SER A 29 19.10 4.42 8.81
N LEU A 30 18.14 5.02 8.11
CA LEU A 30 17.89 6.47 7.91
C LEU A 30 18.34 7.11 6.59
N ALA A 31 18.92 6.39 5.62
CA ALA A 31 19.19 6.99 4.30
C ALA A 31 17.94 6.91 3.40
N VAL A 32 16.98 7.81 3.62
CA VAL A 32 15.91 8.07 2.64
C VAL A 32 16.41 9.17 1.70
N ASP A 33 16.88 8.78 0.51
CA ASP A 33 17.19 9.74 -0.56
C ASP A 33 15.88 10.34 -1.08
N GLU A 34 15.61 11.60 -0.74
CA GLU A 34 14.39 12.32 -1.14
C GLU A 34 14.21 12.32 -2.67
N THR A 35 15.29 12.34 -3.44
CA THR A 35 15.22 12.32 -4.90
C THR A 35 14.87 10.94 -5.45
N ALA A 36 15.35 9.88 -4.79
CA ALA A 36 14.96 8.50 -5.08
C ALA A 36 13.51 8.24 -4.69
N VAL A 37 13.04 8.79 -3.56
CA VAL A 37 11.62 8.72 -3.16
C VAL A 37 10.75 9.48 -4.15
N ALA A 38 11.12 10.68 -4.56
CA ALA A 38 10.37 11.44 -5.56
C ALA A 38 10.28 10.71 -6.92
N LYS A 39 11.38 10.08 -7.36
CA LYS A 39 11.39 9.21 -8.55
C LYS A 39 10.55 7.95 -8.36
N ALA A 40 10.61 7.32 -7.18
CA ALA A 40 9.81 6.15 -6.83
C ALA A 40 8.31 6.48 -6.81
N VAL A 41 7.90 7.60 -6.22
CA VAL A 41 6.51 8.09 -6.23
C VAL A 41 6.04 8.38 -7.66
N LYS A 42 6.85 9.05 -8.49
CA LYS A 42 6.54 9.24 -9.91
C LYS A 42 6.41 7.93 -10.68
N LYS A 43 7.30 6.95 -10.43
CA LYS A 43 7.24 5.62 -11.04
C LYS A 43 6.01 4.83 -10.57
N HIS A 44 5.66 4.94 -9.29
CA HIS A 44 4.47 4.32 -8.72
C HIS A 44 3.20 4.94 -9.31
N LYS A 45 3.14 6.27 -9.47
CA LYS A 45 2.03 6.96 -10.15
C LYS A 45 1.91 6.57 -11.62
N LYS A 46 3.03 6.32 -12.31
CA LYS A 46 3.05 5.82 -13.70
C LYS A 46 2.59 4.35 -13.80
N LYS A 47 2.86 3.52 -12.80
CA LYS A 47 2.36 2.15 -12.69
C LYS A 47 0.92 2.06 -12.19
N ALA A 48 0.45 3.03 -11.41
CA ALA A 48 -0.94 3.10 -10.94
C ALA A 48 -1.96 3.31 -12.07
N HIS A 49 -1.52 3.70 -13.28
CA HIS A 49 -2.36 3.73 -14.47
C HIS A 49 -2.34 2.42 -15.29
N ALA A 50 -1.53 1.43 -14.92
CA ALA A 50 -1.38 0.18 -15.66
C ALA A 50 -1.93 -1.05 -14.90
N GLY A 51 -2.61 -0.83 -13.78
CA GLY A 51 -3.14 -1.88 -12.90
C GLY A 51 -4.27 -1.30 -12.07
N ASP A 52 -5.34 -0.89 -12.74
CA ASP A 52 -6.64 -0.92 -12.12
C ASP A 52 -6.99 -2.41 -11.98
N ASP A 53 -6.54 -3.04 -10.89
CA ASP A 53 -6.94 -4.39 -10.48
C ASP A 53 -8.42 -4.42 -10.02
N GLY A 54 -9.20 -3.39 -10.35
CA GLY A 54 -10.65 -3.38 -10.26
C GLY A 54 -11.25 -4.08 -11.47
N ALA A 55 -11.69 -5.33 -11.29
CA ALA A 55 -12.56 -5.95 -12.27
C ALA A 55 -13.96 -5.30 -12.20
N GLU A 56 -14.42 -4.72 -13.31
CA GLU A 56 -15.77 -4.17 -13.39
C GLU A 56 -16.77 -5.32 -13.48
N LEU A 57 -17.63 -5.47 -12.45
CA LEU A 57 -18.59 -6.57 -12.34
C LEU A 57 -20.03 -6.05 -12.41
N LEU A 58 -20.75 -6.45 -13.45
CA LEU A 58 -22.18 -6.15 -13.61
C LEU A 58 -23.03 -7.30 -13.05
N VAL A 59 -23.66 -7.08 -11.89
CA VAL A 59 -24.55 -8.07 -11.24
C VAL A 59 -26.02 -7.67 -11.41
N PRO A 60 -26.84 -8.46 -12.12
CA PRO A 60 -28.27 -8.21 -12.21
C PRO A 60 -28.96 -8.53 -10.86
N LEU A 61 -29.29 -7.51 -10.10
CA LEU A 61 -30.04 -7.62 -8.85
C LEU A 61 -31.50 -7.20 -9.01
N SER A 62 -32.40 -7.88 -8.28
CA SER A 62 -33.80 -7.48 -8.16
C SER A 62 -33.92 -6.06 -7.56
N LYS A 63 -35.01 -5.35 -7.87
CA LYS A 63 -35.25 -4.00 -7.31
C LYS A 63 -35.30 -4.02 -5.78
N ARG A 64 -35.82 -5.10 -5.18
CA ARG A 64 -35.94 -5.27 -3.73
C ARG A 64 -34.56 -5.40 -3.09
N ASP A 65 -33.70 -6.22 -3.65
CA ASP A 65 -32.38 -6.49 -3.07
C ASP A 65 -31.43 -5.31 -3.24
N ARG A 66 -31.50 -4.61 -4.38
CA ARG A 66 -30.79 -3.35 -4.59
C ARG A 66 -31.16 -2.30 -3.52
N LYS A 67 -32.45 -2.19 -3.19
CA LYS A 67 -32.92 -1.25 -2.15
C LYS A 67 -32.45 -1.66 -0.75
N ARG A 68 -32.43 -2.95 -0.46
CA ARG A 68 -31.93 -3.49 0.82
C ARG A 68 -30.44 -3.26 0.97
N LEU A 69 -29.66 -3.51 -0.08
CA LEU A 69 -28.22 -3.28 -0.09
C LEU A 69 -27.89 -1.82 0.21
N ARG A 70 -28.53 -0.88 -0.50
CA ARG A 70 -28.34 0.56 -0.29
C ARG A 70 -28.65 0.97 1.15
N ARG A 71 -29.81 0.60 1.69
CA ARG A 71 -30.19 0.94 3.07
C ARG A 71 -29.22 0.39 4.12
N LYS A 72 -28.68 -0.81 3.89
CA LYS A 72 -27.66 -1.37 4.78
C LYS A 72 -26.34 -0.62 4.64
N ALA A 73 -25.91 -0.33 3.41
CA ALA A 73 -24.70 0.44 3.14
C ALA A 73 -24.76 1.81 3.84
N ASP A 74 -25.87 2.54 3.70
CA ASP A 74 -26.12 3.83 4.36
C ASP A 74 -25.97 3.73 5.90
N ALA A 75 -26.46 2.66 6.51
CA ALA A 75 -26.39 2.46 7.96
C ALA A 75 -24.94 2.26 8.46
N TYR A 76 -24.04 1.76 7.62
CA TYR A 76 -22.63 1.58 7.92
C TYR A 76 -21.74 2.70 7.35
N GLY A 77 -22.33 3.71 6.70
CA GLY A 77 -21.58 4.77 6.03
C GLY A 77 -20.80 4.31 4.80
N TRP A 78 -21.24 3.21 4.17
CA TRP A 78 -20.61 2.63 2.98
C TRP A 78 -21.35 3.01 1.71
N THR A 79 -20.64 2.98 0.58
CA THR A 79 -21.28 3.01 -0.74
C THR A 79 -21.93 1.66 -1.06
N ALA A 80 -22.84 1.66 -2.04
CA ALA A 80 -23.49 0.42 -2.46
C ALA A 80 -22.48 -0.56 -3.08
N GLU A 81 -21.46 -0.04 -3.75
CA GLU A 81 -20.35 -0.78 -4.35
C GLU A 81 -19.46 -1.42 -3.27
N GLU A 82 -19.08 -0.66 -2.23
CA GLU A 82 -18.29 -1.16 -1.11
C GLU A 82 -19.02 -2.27 -0.34
N ALA A 83 -20.31 -2.07 -0.07
CA ALA A 83 -21.14 -3.08 0.58
C ALA A 83 -21.26 -4.35 -0.29
N ALA A 84 -21.38 -4.20 -1.62
CA ALA A 84 -21.42 -5.34 -2.53
C ALA A 84 -20.08 -6.09 -2.56
N ALA A 85 -18.95 -5.37 -2.63
CA ALA A 85 -17.62 -5.96 -2.59
C ALA A 85 -17.38 -6.73 -1.29
N HIS A 86 -17.84 -6.19 -0.15
CA HIS A 86 -17.74 -6.88 1.14
C HIS A 86 -18.58 -8.17 1.16
N VAL A 87 -19.78 -8.17 0.59
CA VAL A 87 -20.61 -9.38 0.50
C VAL A 87 -19.94 -10.44 -0.37
N LEU A 88 -19.40 -10.04 -1.52
CA LEU A 88 -18.70 -10.96 -2.42
C LEU A 88 -17.44 -11.55 -1.77
N ARG A 89 -16.70 -10.73 -1.01
CA ARG A 89 -15.51 -11.19 -0.27
C ARG A 89 -15.88 -12.19 0.82
N ALA A 90 -16.86 -11.85 1.65
CA ALA A 90 -17.34 -12.74 2.71
C ALA A 90 -17.85 -14.08 2.15
N TRP A 91 -18.42 -14.08 0.94
CA TRP A 91 -18.86 -15.30 0.27
C TRP A 91 -17.71 -16.11 -0.34
N ALA A 92 -16.63 -15.45 -0.80
CA ALA A 92 -15.48 -16.14 -1.39
C ALA A 92 -14.53 -16.75 -0.34
N ASP A 93 -14.61 -16.27 0.90
CA ASP A 93 -13.81 -16.76 2.03
C ASP A 93 -14.44 -18.01 2.72
N ASP A 94 -15.65 -18.43 2.31
CA ASP A 94 -16.35 -19.68 2.71
C ASP A 94 -16.13 -20.81 1.67
#